data_AF-A0A942ZU74-F1
#
_entry.id   AF-A0A942ZU74-F1
#
_cell.length_a   1.000
_cell.length_b   1.000
_cell.length_c   1.000
_cell.angle_alpha   90.00
_cell.angle_beta   90.00
_cell.angle_gamma   90.00
#
_symmetry.space_group_name_H-M   'P 1'
#
loop_
_entity.id
_entity.type
_entity.pdbx_description
1 polymer ?
#
loop_
_entity_poly.entity_id
_entity_poly.type
_entity_poly.pdbx_seq_one_letter_code
_entity_poly.pdbx_strand_id
1 'polypeptide(L)'
;MRVVFLEPGKEAYVDEIDSSLEAMQAAVGGYIEPIYGFPEDENLCIIGNEEAKVEEDWRVSRALRDEAGNIYDVLAGRAFVCAVDDENFIGLNDDQIQTIMASYRYPEHVLMTSSGLVALPYPEPEIDAEFEMDFE
;
A
#
# COMPACT_ATOMS: atom_id res chain seq x y z
N MET A 1 -0.58 14.97 10.40
CA MET A 1 -1.35 13.71 10.34
C MET A 1 -0.40 12.54 10.27
N ARG A 2 -0.65 11.51 11.08
CA ARG A 2 0.14 10.27 11.12
C ARG A 2 -0.34 9.33 10.02
N VAL A 3 0.55 8.88 9.16
CA VAL A 3 0.23 8.09 7.95
C VAL A 3 1.17 6.89 7.84
N VAL A 4 0.78 5.89 7.05
CA VAL A 4 1.67 4.78 6.67
C VAL A 4 2.12 4.96 5.24
N PHE A 5 3.41 5.13 5.01
CA PHE A 5 4.00 5.25 3.68
C PHE A 5 4.19 3.88 3.02
N LEU A 6 3.89 3.83 1.72
CA LEU A 6 4.02 2.68 0.84
C LEU A 6 4.92 3.07 -0.34
N GLU A 7 6.24 2.87 -0.20
CA GLU A 7 7.19 3.19 -1.27
C GLU A 7 7.67 1.94 -2.02
N PRO A 8 7.99 2.05 -3.33
CA PRO A 8 8.57 0.95 -4.08
C PRO A 8 9.91 0.53 -3.47
N GLY A 9 10.05 -0.76 -3.20
CA GLY A 9 11.27 -1.34 -2.65
C GLY A 9 11.57 -1.01 -1.19
N LYS A 10 10.61 -0.46 -0.44
CA LYS A 10 10.73 -0.24 1.01
C LYS A 10 9.58 -0.89 1.77
N GLU A 11 9.90 -1.42 2.95
CA GLU A 11 8.89 -1.78 3.94
C GLU A 11 8.03 -0.56 4.29
N ALA A 12 6.75 -0.80 4.56
CA ALA A 12 5.84 0.23 5.01
C ALA A 12 6.34 0.81 6.33
N TYR A 13 6.18 2.12 6.50
CA TYR A 13 6.63 2.81 7.70
C TYR A 13 5.68 3.94 8.07
N VAL A 14 5.63 4.25 9.36
CA VAL A 14 4.80 5.33 9.90
C VAL A 14 5.60 6.62 9.87
N ASP A 15 4.98 7.71 9.45
CA ASP A 15 5.56 9.05 9.53
C ASP A 15 4.44 10.11 9.70
N GLU A 16 4.83 11.36 9.95
CA GLU A 16 3.93 12.49 10.08
C GLU A 16 4.08 13.46 8.91
N ILE A 17 2.96 13.82 8.28
CA ILE A 17 2.90 14.86 7.25
C ILE A 17 1.87 15.94 7.61
N ASP A 18 2.03 17.15 7.09
CA ASP A 18 0.98 18.17 7.19
C ASP A 18 -0.27 17.75 6.38
N SER A 19 -1.47 18.16 6.81
CA SER A 19 -2.74 17.77 6.17
C SER A 19 -3.13 18.68 5.00
N SER A 20 -2.30 19.66 4.63
CA SER A 20 -2.53 20.48 3.44
C SER A 20 -2.34 19.68 2.15
N LEU A 21 -3.06 20.10 1.10
CA LEU A 21 -2.94 19.51 -0.24
C LEU A 21 -1.50 19.55 -0.76
N GLU A 22 -0.80 20.67 -0.55
CA GLU A 22 0.60 20.84 -0.96
C GLU A 22 1.52 19.81 -0.30
N ALA A 23 1.34 19.56 1.01
CA ALA A 23 2.13 18.57 1.72
C ALA A 23 1.84 17.14 1.25
N MET A 24 0.57 16.81 0.96
CA MET A 24 0.20 15.51 0.41
C MET A 24 0.76 15.28 -0.99
N GLN A 25 0.70 16.30 -1.87
CA GLN A 25 1.29 16.24 -3.21
C GLN A 25 2.82 16.09 -3.15
N ALA A 26 3.49 16.79 -2.23
CA ALA A 26 4.92 16.62 -1.99
C ALA A 26 5.26 15.22 -1.44
N ALA A 27 4.38 14.65 -0.61
CA ALA A 27 4.55 13.32 -0.04
C ALA A 27 4.48 12.21 -1.10
N VAL A 28 3.55 12.30 -2.06
CA VAL A 28 3.44 11.31 -3.16
C VAL A 28 4.30 11.66 -4.39
N GLY A 29 4.80 12.90 -4.47
CA GLY A 29 5.66 13.38 -5.55
C GLY A 29 4.91 13.73 -6.84
N GLY A 30 3.66 14.20 -6.74
CA GLY A 30 2.81 14.50 -7.90
C GLY A 30 1.39 14.91 -7.49
N TYR A 31 0.46 14.91 -8.44
CA TYR A 31 -0.96 15.06 -8.12
C TYR A 31 -1.46 13.85 -7.35
N ILE A 32 -2.32 14.10 -6.35
CA ILE A 32 -2.85 13.03 -5.51
C ILE A 32 -4.03 12.34 -6.20
N GLU A 33 -4.05 11.02 -6.10
CA GLU A 33 -5.19 10.18 -6.44
C GLU A 33 -5.64 9.41 -5.20
N PRO A 34 -6.84 9.69 -4.65
CA PRO A 34 -7.39 8.92 -3.54
C PRO A 34 -8.03 7.62 -4.04
N ILE A 35 -7.64 6.50 -3.43
CA ILE A 35 -8.16 5.16 -3.70
C ILE A 35 -8.91 4.69 -2.45
N TYR A 36 -10.23 4.61 -2.58
CA TYR A 36 -11.16 4.21 -1.52
C TYR A 36 -11.47 2.71 -1.57
N GLY A 37 -12.08 2.21 -0.49
CA GLY A 37 -12.51 0.81 -0.41
C GLY A 37 -11.40 -0.11 0.10
N PHE A 38 -10.70 0.33 1.15
CA PHE A 38 -9.78 -0.53 1.89
C PHE A 38 -10.59 -1.71 2.50
N PRO A 39 -10.30 -2.97 2.13
CA PRO A 39 -11.14 -4.11 2.52
C PRO A 39 -11.28 -4.29 4.04
N GLU A 40 -10.27 -3.90 4.81
CA GLU A 40 -10.22 -4.09 6.25
C GLU A 40 -10.88 -2.95 7.06
N ASP A 41 -11.01 -1.74 6.50
CA ASP A 41 -11.64 -0.58 7.16
C ASP A 41 -12.09 0.43 6.10
N GLU A 42 -13.41 0.65 5.99
CA GLU A 42 -14.02 1.55 5.01
C GLU A 42 -13.60 3.02 5.20
N ASN A 43 -13.10 3.39 6.38
CA ASN A 43 -12.61 4.73 6.69
C ASN A 43 -11.15 4.92 6.27
N LEU A 44 -10.48 3.94 5.68
CA LEU A 44 -9.13 4.06 5.17
C LEU A 44 -9.11 4.39 3.67
N CYS A 45 -8.12 5.18 3.27
CA CYS A 45 -7.88 5.55 1.90
C CYS A 45 -6.38 5.54 1.60
N ILE A 46 -6.01 5.09 0.40
CA ILE A 46 -4.64 5.22 -0.11
C ILE A 46 -4.57 6.50 -0.93
N ILE A 47 -3.63 7.36 -0.60
CA ILE A 47 -3.28 8.52 -1.42
C ILE A 47 -2.06 8.14 -2.25
N GLY A 48 -2.28 7.94 -3.54
CA GLY A 48 -1.25 7.67 -4.53
C GLY A 48 -0.87 8.89 -5.35
N ASN A 49 0.14 8.73 -6.20
CA ASN A 49 0.49 9.69 -7.23
C ASN A 49 -0.22 9.30 -8.54
N GLU A 50 -1.08 10.19 -9.06
CA GLU A 50 -1.91 9.99 -10.25
C GLU A 50 -1.09 9.66 -11.51
N GLU A 51 0.11 10.23 -11.63
CA GLU A 51 0.96 10.09 -12.82
C GLU A 51 1.94 8.92 -12.68
N ALA A 52 2.02 8.28 -11.51
CA ALA A 52 3.10 7.33 -11.21
C ALA A 52 3.18 6.13 -12.16
N LYS A 53 2.07 5.69 -12.77
CA LYS A 53 2.04 4.55 -13.70
C LYS A 53 2.51 4.90 -15.13
N VAL A 54 2.50 6.18 -15.49
CA VAL A 54 2.85 6.66 -16.84
C VAL A 54 4.25 7.27 -16.92
N GLU A 55 4.90 7.49 -15.77
CA GLU A 55 6.31 7.89 -15.67
C GLU A 55 7.27 6.84 -16.26
N GLU A 56 8.36 7.29 -16.88
CA GLU A 56 9.34 6.40 -17.55
C GLU A 56 9.97 5.38 -16.59
N ASP A 57 10.13 5.75 -15.31
CA ASP A 57 10.76 4.93 -14.27
C ASP A 57 9.74 4.35 -13.25
N TRP A 58 8.48 4.14 -13.67
CA TRP A 58 7.46 3.64 -12.75
C TRP A 58 7.83 2.30 -12.11
N ARG A 59 7.54 2.17 -10.82
CA ARG A 59 7.79 0.95 -10.05
C ARG A 59 6.59 0.63 -9.19
N VAL A 60 6.23 -0.65 -9.17
CA VAL A 60 5.19 -1.17 -8.29
C VAL A 60 5.64 -1.08 -6.83
N SER A 61 4.74 -0.57 -6.00
CA SER A 61 4.84 -0.58 -4.55
C SER A 61 4.12 -1.80 -3.97
N ARG A 62 2.82 -1.96 -4.28
CA ARG A 62 1.92 -3.01 -3.73
C ARG A 62 0.84 -3.36 -4.75
N ALA A 63 0.30 -4.56 -4.69
CA ALA A 63 -0.92 -4.95 -5.40
C ALA A 63 -2.15 -4.61 -4.58
N LEU A 64 -3.21 -4.14 -5.24
CA LEU A 64 -4.49 -3.84 -4.62
C LEU A 64 -5.45 -5.01 -4.88
N ARG A 65 -6.07 -5.49 -3.81
CA ARG A 65 -6.89 -6.72 -3.82
C ARG A 65 -8.33 -6.43 -3.43
N ASP A 66 -9.26 -7.12 -4.09
CA ASP A 66 -10.67 -7.11 -3.71
C ASP A 66 -10.91 -7.99 -2.46
N GLU A 67 -12.15 -8.04 -1.97
CA GLU A 67 -12.55 -8.86 -0.83
C GLU A 67 -12.31 -10.37 -1.04
N ALA A 68 -12.24 -10.82 -2.31
CA ALA A 68 -11.94 -12.21 -2.67
C ALA A 68 -10.43 -12.45 -2.84
N GLY A 69 -9.58 -11.45 -2.63
CA GLY A 69 -8.13 -11.51 -2.73
C GLY A 69 -7.59 -11.37 -4.16
N ASN A 70 -8.43 -11.11 -5.15
CA ASN A 70 -8.01 -10.94 -6.54
C ASN A 70 -7.38 -9.57 -6.73
N ILE A 71 -6.27 -9.52 -7.48
CA ILE A 71 -5.60 -8.27 -7.83
C ILE A 71 -6.45 -7.53 -8.87
N TYR A 72 -6.97 -6.36 -8.52
CA TYR A 72 -7.71 -5.51 -9.47
C TYR A 72 -6.87 -4.35 -10.01
N ASP A 73 -5.86 -3.90 -9.25
CA ASP A 73 -4.96 -2.83 -9.64
C ASP A 73 -3.61 -2.94 -8.89
N VAL A 74 -2.66 -2.06 -9.23
CA VAL A 74 -1.36 -1.95 -8.57
C VAL A 74 -1.08 -0.51 -8.18
N LEU A 75 -0.46 -0.34 -7.01
CA LEU A 75 0.05 0.93 -6.54
C LEU A 75 1.42 1.17 -7.17
N ALA A 76 1.59 2.29 -7.85
CA ALA A 76 2.87 2.71 -8.43
C ALA A 76 3.41 3.94 -7.72
N GLY A 77 4.74 4.03 -7.61
CA GLY A 77 5.39 5.18 -6.99
C GLY A 77 5.13 5.28 -5.48
N ARG A 78 5.38 6.47 -4.92
CA ARG A 78 5.18 6.76 -3.50
C ARG A 78 3.70 6.99 -3.24
N ALA A 79 3.23 6.40 -2.16
CA ALA A 79 1.87 6.54 -1.69
C ALA A 79 1.85 6.50 -0.16
N PHE A 80 0.74 6.91 0.44
CA PHE A 80 0.51 6.73 1.87
C PHE A 80 -0.94 6.38 2.16
N VAL A 81 -1.17 5.74 3.30
CA VAL A 81 -2.50 5.44 3.82
C VAL A 81 -2.87 6.46 4.88
N CYS A 82 -4.08 6.99 4.80
CA CYS A 82 -4.69 7.86 5.81
C CYS A 82 -6.12 7.41 6.12
N ALA A 83 -6.69 7.96 7.19
CA ALA A 83 -8.11 7.79 7.48
C ALA A 83 -8.92 8.93 6.85
N VAL A 84 -10.21 8.70 6.63
CA VAL A 84 -11.17 9.63 6.05
C VAL A 84 -12.24 9.94 7.08
N ASP A 85 -12.53 11.23 7.28
CA ASP A 85 -13.61 11.73 8.11
C ASP A 85 -14.43 12.75 7.30
N ASP A 86 -15.65 12.35 6.92
CA ASP A 86 -16.48 13.00 5.91
C ASP A 86 -15.72 13.26 4.58
N GLU A 87 -15.26 14.50 4.37
CA GLU A 87 -14.53 14.94 3.18
C GLU A 87 -13.04 15.23 3.47
N ASN A 88 -12.57 14.93 4.69
CA ASN A 88 -11.22 15.27 5.15
C ASN A 88 -10.33 14.04 5.29
N PHE A 89 -9.06 14.19 4.93
CA PHE A 89 -8.02 13.23 5.25
C PHE A 89 -7.47 13.51 6.65
N ILE A 90 -7.52 12.50 7.52
CA ILE A 90 -7.09 12.59 8.90
C ILE A 90 -6.02 11.53 9.23
N GLY A 91 -5.34 11.73 10.35
CA GLY A 91 -4.30 10.81 10.80
C GLY A 91 -4.86 9.48 11.31
N LEU A 92 -4.06 8.43 11.15
CA LEU A 92 -4.38 7.07 11.58
C LEU A 92 -4.26 6.91 13.10
N ASN A 93 -5.20 6.16 13.69
CA ASN A 93 -5.06 5.66 15.06
C ASN A 93 -4.14 4.41 15.11
N ASP A 94 -3.81 3.92 16.31
CA ASP A 94 -2.86 2.81 16.48
C ASP A 94 -3.38 1.49 15.88
N ASP A 95 -4.68 1.21 16.04
CA ASP A 95 -5.31 -0.01 15.51
C ASP A 95 -5.28 -0.02 13.99
N GLN A 96 -5.59 1.10 13.34
CA GLN A 96 -5.50 1.27 11.89
C GLN A 96 -4.08 1.05 11.37
N ILE A 97 -3.06 1.58 12.06
CA ILE A 97 -1.66 1.33 11.70
C ILE A 97 -1.34 -0.16 11.75
N GLN A 98 -1.78 -0.87 12.80
CA GLN A 98 -1.55 -2.32 12.88
C GLN A 98 -2.22 -3.08 11.74
N THR A 99 -3.47 -2.73 11.40
CA THR A 99 -4.19 -3.31 10.26
C THR A 99 -3.45 -3.10 8.95
N ILE A 100 -3.03 -1.86 8.65
CA ILE A 100 -2.32 -1.54 7.41
C ILE A 100 -0.97 -2.27 7.36
N MET A 101 -0.24 -2.32 8.48
CA MET A 101 1.04 -3.01 8.57
C MET A 101 0.88 -4.53 8.46
N ALA A 102 -0.27 -5.11 8.77
CA ALA A 102 -0.52 -6.54 8.54
C ALA A 102 -0.68 -6.84 7.03
N SER A 103 -1.37 -5.97 6.28
CA SER A 103 -1.71 -6.20 4.87
C SER A 103 -0.66 -5.70 3.88
N TYR A 104 0.02 -4.58 4.18
CA TYR A 104 0.86 -3.86 3.23
C TYR A 104 2.34 -3.71 3.65
N ARG A 105 2.81 -4.49 4.64
CA ARG A 105 4.17 -4.36 5.15
C ARG A 105 5.24 -4.37 4.06
N TYR A 106 5.29 -5.42 3.25
CA TYR A 106 6.40 -5.66 2.33
C TYR A 106 6.06 -5.19 0.92
N PRO A 107 7.01 -4.56 0.20
CA PRO A 107 6.83 -4.25 -1.20
C PRO A 107 6.65 -5.50 -2.03
N GLU A 108 5.95 -5.37 -3.15
CA GLU A 108 5.59 -6.51 -3.98
C GLU A 108 6.13 -6.38 -5.40
N HIS A 109 6.64 -7.48 -5.93
CA HIS A 109 6.83 -7.66 -7.37
C HIS A 109 5.51 -8.10 -7.97
N VAL A 110 5.05 -7.43 -9.03
CA VAL A 110 3.87 -7.87 -9.78
C VAL A 110 4.31 -8.43 -11.12
N LEU A 111 3.95 -9.69 -11.37
CA LEU A 111 4.29 -10.45 -12.55
C LEU A 111 3.04 -10.76 -13.36
N MET A 112 3.10 -10.56 -14.68
CA MET A 112 2.08 -10.99 -15.62
C MET A 112 2.35 -12.44 -16.01
N THR A 113 1.40 -13.34 -15.73
CA THR A 113 1.46 -14.75 -16.11
C THR A 113 0.35 -15.11 -17.11
N SER A 114 0.38 -16.32 -17.67
CA SER A 114 -0.71 -16.84 -18.51
C SER A 114 -2.05 -16.97 -17.76
N SER A 115 -2.01 -17.00 -16.42
CA SER A 115 -3.18 -17.18 -15.56
C SER A 115 -3.63 -15.88 -14.89
N GLY A 116 -2.98 -14.74 -15.17
CA GLY A 116 -3.28 -13.44 -14.59
C GLY A 116 -2.09 -12.80 -13.87
N LEU A 117 -2.37 -11.78 -13.07
CA LEU A 117 -1.38 -11.08 -12.25
C LEU A 117 -1.05 -11.87 -10.99
N VAL A 118 0.23 -11.95 -10.65
CA VAL A 118 0.74 -12.53 -9.39
C VAL A 118 1.57 -11.46 -8.68
N ALA A 119 1.29 -11.22 -7.41
CA ALA A 119 2.08 -10.35 -6.55
C ALA A 119 2.89 -11.17 -5.53
N LEU A 120 4.17 -10.87 -5.40
CA LEU A 120 5.11 -11.55 -4.50
C LEU A 120 5.79 -10.53 -3.58
N PRO A 121 5.63 -10.62 -2.25
CA PRO A 121 6.29 -9.71 -1.31
C PRO A 121 7.81 -9.92 -1.28
N TYR A 122 8.57 -8.84 -1.08
CA TYR A 122 10.01 -8.86 -0.89
C TYR A 122 10.45 -7.79 0.15
N PRO A 123 11.43 -8.04 1.04
CA PRO A 123 12.05 -9.32 1.30
C PRO A 123 10.98 -10.37 1.62
N GLU A 124 11.19 -11.59 1.14
CA GLU A 124 10.27 -12.69 1.44
C GLU A 124 10.08 -12.72 2.97
N PRO A 125 8.84 -12.85 3.47
CA PRO A 125 8.63 -13.01 4.90
C PRO A 125 9.55 -14.14 5.39
N GLU A 126 10.25 -13.94 6.50
CA GLU A 126 11.02 -15.02 7.12
C GLU A 126 10.06 -16.18 7.34
N ILE A 127 10.18 -17.23 6.53
CA ILE A 127 9.46 -18.47 6.75
C ILE A 127 10.08 -19.01 8.03
N ASP A 128 9.34 -19.00 9.14
CA ASP A 128 9.75 -19.72 10.33
C ASP A 128 10.03 -21.17 9.92
N ALA A 129 11.31 -21.55 9.92
CA ALA A 129 11.79 -22.87 9.48
C ALA A 129 11.30 -24.02 10.39
N GLU A 130 10.30 -23.79 11.24
CA GLU A 130 9.64 -24.80 12.07
C GLU A 130 8.53 -25.57 11.33
N PHE A 131 8.26 -25.26 10.06
CA PHE A 131 7.38 -26.08 9.20
C PHE A 131 8.18 -26.94 8.19
N GLU A 132 9.36 -27.41 8.57
CA GLU A 132 9.84 -28.70 8.08
C GLU A 132 9.35 -29.80 9.06
N MET A 133 8.85 -30.91 8.51
CA MET A 133 8.34 -32.14 9.16
C MET A 133 6.82 -32.12 9.45
N ASP A 134 5.96 -32.96 8.88
CA ASP A 134 6.12 -34.35 8.45
C ASP A 134 5.28 -34.65 7.18
N PHE A 135 5.91 -35.20 6.15
CA PHE A 135 5.23 -36.12 5.25
C PHE A 135 5.62 -37.54 5.71
N GLU A 136 4.69 -38.24 6.37
CA GLU A 136 4.73 -39.72 6.49
C GLU A 136 4.52 -40.39 5.12
#